data_AF-A0A6M3LYT6-F1
#
_entry.id   AF-A0A6M3LYT6-F1
#
_cell.length_a   1.000
_cell.length_b   1.000
_cell.length_c   1.000
_cell.angle_alpha   90.00
_cell.angle_beta   90.00
_cell.angle_gamma   90.00
#
_symmetry.space_group_name_H-M   'P 1'
#
loop_
_entity.id
_entity.type
_entity.pdbx_description
1 polymer ?
#
loop_
_entity_poly.entity_id
_entity_poly.type
_entity_poly.pdbx_seq_one_letter_code
_entity_poly.pdbx_strand_id
1 'polypeptide(L)'
;MGDRAMAEIKTEDGSLYVYSHWGGYELPDSAKQAVKAAEPRWDDDSYGVRIIVDQLIKGGRDQETGYGLMLKPNAEDEYNNDEPSVVIDMVKKELVIVRDGATSTVKFQDI
;
A
#
# COMPACT_ATOMS: atom_id res chain seq x y z
N MET A 1 -0.62 9.92 -19.26
CA MET A 1 -0.74 10.66 -17.99
C MET A 1 -1.67 9.84 -17.12
N GLY A 2 -1.23 9.52 -15.90
CA GLY A 2 -1.95 8.71 -14.91
C GLY A 2 -2.04 9.47 -13.58
N ASP A 3 -2.53 8.79 -12.55
CA ASP A 3 -2.49 9.24 -11.15
C ASP A 3 -1.76 8.14 -10.38
N ARG A 4 -0.43 8.21 -10.42
CA ARG A 4 0.43 7.07 -10.09
C ARG A 4 0.96 7.18 -8.67
N ALA A 5 0.88 6.06 -7.95
CA ALA A 5 1.52 5.95 -6.65
C ALA A 5 1.86 4.49 -6.30
N MET A 6 2.70 4.33 -5.30
CA MET A 6 3.15 3.06 -4.77
C MET A 6 2.85 2.94 -3.28
N ALA A 7 2.45 1.74 -2.87
CA ALA A 7 2.45 1.32 -1.47
C ALA A 7 3.54 0.26 -1.26
N GLU A 8 4.32 0.39 -0.20
CA GLU A 8 5.15 -0.68 0.35
C GLU A 8 4.34 -1.44 1.39
N ILE A 9 4.34 -2.77 1.32
CA ILE A 9 3.89 -3.65 2.40
C ILE A 9 5.14 -4.32 2.96
N LYS A 10 5.50 -3.95 4.17
CA LYS A 10 6.72 -4.39 4.84
C LYS A 10 6.41 -5.46 5.87
N THR A 11 7.18 -6.55 5.80
CA THR A 11 7.11 -7.73 6.69
C THR A 11 8.49 -7.98 7.31
N GLU A 12 8.61 -8.97 8.18
CA GLU A 12 9.93 -9.39 8.70
C GLU A 12 10.86 -9.93 7.61
N ASP A 13 10.30 -10.57 6.58
CA ASP A 13 11.06 -11.23 5.50
C ASP A 13 11.42 -10.30 4.34
N GLY A 14 10.86 -9.08 4.32
CA GLY A 14 11.12 -8.09 3.28
C GLY A 14 9.87 -7.29 2.88
N SER A 15 9.92 -6.73 1.68
CA SER A 15 8.91 -5.79 1.20
C SER A 15 8.28 -6.22 -0.12
N LEU A 16 6.97 -6.03 -0.23
CA LEU A 16 6.20 -6.12 -1.47
C LEU A 16 5.68 -4.73 -1.82
N TYR A 17 5.87 -4.30 -3.05
CA TYR A 17 5.39 -3.00 -3.52
C TYR A 17 4.18 -3.19 -4.42
N VAL A 18 3.11 -2.44 -4.14
CA VAL A 18 1.87 -2.41 -4.92
C VAL A 18 1.79 -1.06 -5.63
N TYR A 19 1.71 -1.10 -6.95
CA TYR A 19 1.56 0.07 -7.81
C TYR A 19 0.10 0.27 -8.21
N SER A 20 -0.33 1.52 -8.33
CA SER A 20 -1.60 1.93 -8.94
C SER A 20 -1.36 2.96 -10.05
N HIS A 21 -2.04 2.80 -11.19
CA HIS A 21 -1.93 3.71 -12.34
C HIS A 21 -2.90 4.90 -12.27
N TRP A 22 -4.02 4.76 -11.55
CA TRP A 22 -5.14 5.70 -11.58
C TRP A 22 -5.68 6.11 -10.21
N GLY A 23 -5.11 5.60 -9.13
CA GLY A 23 -5.65 5.77 -7.77
C GLY A 23 -4.58 6.21 -6.79
N GLY A 24 -3.65 7.05 -7.24
CA GLY A 24 -2.59 7.59 -6.39
C GLY A 24 -3.13 8.55 -5.34
N TYR A 25 -4.09 9.41 -5.72
CA TYR A 25 -4.75 10.32 -4.81
C TYR A 25 -5.46 9.57 -3.66
N GLU A 26 -6.17 8.50 -3.97
CA GLU A 26 -6.96 7.69 -3.03
C GLU A 26 -6.16 6.58 -2.33
N LEU A 27 -4.89 6.38 -2.70
CA LEU A 27 -4.07 5.28 -2.17
C LEU A 27 -4.00 5.28 -0.63
N PRO A 28 -3.83 6.43 0.07
CA PRO A 28 -3.79 6.43 1.53
C PRO A 28 -5.07 5.91 2.20
N ASP A 29 -6.24 6.28 1.68
CA ASP A 29 -7.52 5.82 2.23
C ASP A 29 -7.82 4.38 1.82
N SER A 30 -7.44 3.98 0.61
CA SER A 30 -7.51 2.59 0.16
C SER A 30 -6.63 1.68 1.05
N ALA A 31 -5.44 2.14 1.42
CA ALA A 31 -4.54 1.42 2.32
C ALA A 31 -5.13 1.27 3.74
N LYS A 32 -5.76 2.31 4.29
CA LYS A 32 -6.48 2.21 5.58
C LYS A 32 -7.57 1.14 5.52
N GLN A 33 -8.39 1.15 4.47
CA GLN A 33 -9.45 0.15 4.30
C GLN A 33 -8.89 -1.27 4.13
N ALA A 34 -7.78 -1.41 3.39
CA ALA A 34 -7.09 -2.67 3.19
C ALA A 34 -6.51 -3.23 4.51
N VAL A 35 -5.86 -2.38 5.31
CA VAL A 35 -5.35 -2.76 6.64
C VAL A 35 -6.49 -3.14 7.58
N LYS A 36 -7.59 -2.39 7.59
CA LYS A 36 -8.78 -2.70 8.39
C LYS A 36 -9.39 -4.05 8.02
N ALA A 37 -9.50 -4.35 6.73
CA ALA A 37 -9.97 -5.65 6.26
C ALA A 37 -9.06 -6.81 6.67
N ALA A 38 -7.77 -6.55 6.86
CA ALA A 38 -6.76 -7.51 7.29
C ALA A 38 -6.66 -7.69 8.82
N GLU A 39 -7.46 -6.96 9.62
CA GLU A 39 -7.44 -6.98 11.09
C GLU A 39 -7.39 -8.38 11.71
N PRO A 40 -8.19 -9.37 11.26
CA PRO A 40 -8.14 -10.72 11.82
C PRO A 40 -6.81 -11.46 11.62
N ARG A 41 -5.87 -10.89 10.85
CA ARG A 41 -4.61 -11.48 10.38
C ARG A 41 -3.41 -10.54 10.50
N TRP A 42 -3.48 -9.50 11.33
CA TRP A 42 -2.32 -8.63 11.58
C TRP A 42 -1.11 -9.34 12.19
N ASP A 43 -1.31 -10.50 12.82
CA ASP A 43 -0.24 -11.35 13.37
C ASP A 43 0.14 -12.53 12.45
N ASP A 44 -0.38 -12.55 11.22
CA ASP A 44 -0.13 -13.58 10.21
C ASP A 44 0.23 -12.88 8.91
N ASP A 45 1.51 -12.48 8.77
CA ASP A 45 2.01 -11.69 7.65
C ASP A 45 1.57 -12.27 6.31
N SER A 46 1.65 -13.59 6.12
CA SER A 46 1.28 -14.25 4.87
C SER A 46 -0.18 -14.00 4.48
N TYR A 47 -1.12 -14.14 5.41
CA TYR A 47 -2.54 -13.89 5.16
C TYR A 47 -2.88 -12.41 5.19
N GLY A 48 -2.25 -11.63 6.06
CA GLY A 48 -2.41 -10.18 6.16
C GLY A 48 -2.03 -9.50 4.85
N VAL A 49 -0.82 -9.76 4.35
CA VAL A 49 -0.34 -9.27 3.05
C VAL A 49 -1.29 -9.69 1.92
N ARG A 50 -1.72 -10.96 1.88
CA ARG A 50 -2.68 -11.44 0.86
C ARG A 50 -3.98 -10.63 0.88
N ILE A 51 -4.55 -10.37 2.05
CA ILE A 51 -5.78 -9.57 2.18
C ILE A 51 -5.54 -8.13 1.74
N ILE A 52 -4.44 -7.51 2.19
CA ILE A 52 -4.09 -6.12 1.87
C ILE A 52 -3.95 -5.95 0.36
N VAL A 53 -3.15 -6.81 -0.28
CA VAL A 53 -2.98 -6.81 -1.74
C VAL A 53 -4.33 -6.95 -2.43
N ASP A 54 -5.13 -7.96 -2.06
CA ASP A 54 -6.44 -8.22 -2.69
C ASP A 54 -7.39 -7.02 -2.59
N GLN A 55 -7.41 -6.32 -1.44
CA GLN A 55 -8.21 -5.10 -1.28
C GLN A 55 -7.70 -3.95 -2.15
N LEU A 56 -6.39 -3.71 -2.19
CA LEU A 56 -5.80 -2.61 -2.95
C LEU A 56 -6.05 -2.76 -4.46
N ILE A 57 -5.98 -3.98 -4.99
CA ILE A 57 -6.09 -4.23 -6.44
C ILE A 57 -7.52 -4.58 -6.89
N LYS A 58 -8.47 -4.71 -5.96
CA LYS A 58 -9.83 -5.24 -6.22
C LYS A 58 -10.54 -4.60 -7.41
N GLY A 59 -10.36 -3.30 -7.63
CA GLY A 59 -11.03 -2.55 -8.69
C GLY A 59 -10.52 -2.81 -10.11
N GLY A 60 -9.33 -3.40 -10.27
CA GLY A 60 -8.70 -3.56 -11.57
C GLY A 60 -7.79 -4.78 -11.73
N ARG A 61 -7.81 -5.73 -10.79
CA ARG A 61 -6.95 -6.93 -10.82
C ARG A 61 -7.12 -7.83 -12.05
N ASP A 62 -8.29 -7.78 -12.68
CA ASP A 62 -8.62 -8.58 -13.87
C ASP A 62 -8.36 -7.82 -15.19
N GLN A 63 -7.79 -6.61 -15.12
CA GLN A 63 -7.48 -5.77 -16.28
C GLN A 63 -6.00 -5.91 -16.68
N GLU A 64 -5.70 -5.67 -17.96
CA GLU A 64 -4.31 -5.71 -18.47
C GLU A 64 -3.43 -4.63 -17.84
N THR A 65 -4.02 -3.48 -17.51
CA THR A 65 -3.36 -2.35 -16.87
C THR A 65 -4.19 -1.84 -15.70
N GLY A 66 -3.54 -1.20 -14.73
CA GLY A 66 -4.20 -0.59 -13.58
C GLY A 66 -3.38 -0.74 -12.31
N TYR A 67 -2.90 -1.97 -12.04
CA TYR A 67 -2.12 -2.28 -10.85
C TYR A 67 -0.88 -3.12 -11.18
N GLY A 68 0.12 -3.10 -10.30
CA GLY A 68 1.34 -3.90 -10.45
C GLY A 68 1.89 -4.36 -9.11
N LEU A 69 2.63 -5.47 -9.13
CA LEU A 69 3.36 -5.99 -7.97
C LEU A 69 4.85 -6.01 -8.27
N MET A 70 5.67 -5.56 -7.33
CA MET A 70 7.11 -5.45 -7.50
C MET A 70 7.84 -5.85 -6.22
N LEU A 71 9.08 -6.32 -6.37
CA LEU A 71 9.99 -6.63 -5.25
C LEU A 71 10.96 -5.48 -4.96
N LYS A 72 10.86 -4.38 -5.71
CA LYS A 72 11.63 -3.12 -5.59
C LYS A 72 10.73 -1.94 -5.98
N PRO A 73 10.95 -0.73 -5.42
CA PRO A 73 10.16 0.45 -5.74
C PRO A 73 10.61 1.05 -7.09
N ASN A 74 10.25 0.38 -8.18
CA ASN A 74 10.71 0.72 -9.54
C ASN A 74 9.58 1.27 -10.42
N ALA A 75 8.61 1.98 -9.84
CA ALA A 75 7.53 2.64 -10.57
C ALA A 75 7.44 4.12 -10.19
N GLU A 76 6.72 4.88 -11.01
CA GLU A 76 6.49 6.30 -10.72
C GLU A 76 5.53 6.46 -9.53
N ASP A 77 5.86 7.41 -8.65
CA ASP A 77 4.98 7.88 -7.58
C ASP A 77 4.97 9.42 -7.58
N GLU A 78 3.83 9.97 -8.01
CA GLU A 78 3.66 11.41 -8.24
C GLU A 78 3.59 12.22 -6.94
N TYR A 79 3.46 11.56 -5.78
CA TYR A 79 3.24 12.21 -4.49
C TYR A 79 4.45 12.11 -3.54
N ASN A 80 5.46 11.30 -3.88
CA ASN A 80 6.64 11.11 -3.05
C ASN A 80 7.94 10.88 -3.84
N ASN A 81 8.15 11.60 -4.94
CA ASN A 81 9.39 11.57 -5.73
C ASN A 81 9.84 10.14 -6.13
N ASP A 82 8.89 9.34 -6.63
CA ASP A 82 9.12 7.93 -7.01
C ASP A 82 9.53 6.99 -5.86
N GLU A 83 9.39 7.43 -4.60
CA GLU A 83 9.39 6.55 -3.43
C GLU A 83 7.94 6.20 -3.04
N PRO A 84 7.69 5.11 -2.30
CA PRO A 84 6.33 4.76 -1.88
C PRO A 84 5.66 5.86 -1.06
N SER A 85 4.53 6.38 -1.53
CA SER A 85 3.70 7.32 -0.78
C SER A 85 3.01 6.69 0.44
N VAL A 86 2.87 5.36 0.45
CA VAL A 86 2.29 4.62 1.57
C VAL A 86 3.23 3.50 1.99
N VAL A 87 3.45 3.34 3.30
CA VAL A 87 4.14 2.18 3.88
C VAL A 87 3.23 1.52 4.90
N ILE A 88 2.86 0.28 4.65
CA ILE A 88 2.10 -0.61 5.52
C ILE A 88 3.11 -1.52 6.23
N ASP A 89 3.52 -1.16 7.45
CA ASP A 89 4.49 -1.90 8.24
C ASP A 89 3.76 -2.93 9.12
N MET A 90 3.75 -4.18 8.68
CA MET A 90 3.11 -5.30 9.40
C MET A 90 3.83 -5.62 10.72
N VAL A 91 5.14 -5.39 10.78
CA VAL A 91 5.98 -5.66 11.96
C VAL A 91 5.66 -4.66 13.07
N LYS A 92 5.61 -3.37 12.73
CA LYS A 92 5.29 -2.29 13.68
C LYS A 92 3.80 -2.05 13.86
N LYS A 93 2.96 -2.62 13.00
CA LYS A 93 1.52 -2.38 12.92
C LYS A 93 1.20 -0.89 12.76
N GLU A 94 1.85 -0.29 11.77
CA GLU A 94 1.80 1.13 11.45
C GLU A 94 1.53 1.34 9.96
N LEU A 95 0.71 2.34 9.67
CA LEU A 95 0.53 2.90 8.33
C LEU A 95 1.23 4.26 8.29
N VAL A 96 2.28 4.39 7.47
CA VAL A 96 2.95 5.66 7.19
C VAL A 96 2.43 6.20 5.86
N ILE A 97 2.04 7.46 5.83
CA ILE A 97 1.58 8.15 4.64
C ILE A 97 2.47 9.37 4.43
N VAL A 98 3.05 9.47 3.24
CA VAL A 98 3.79 10.65 2.77
C VAL A 98 2.97 11.35 1.71
N ARG A 99 2.78 12.66 1.85
CA ARG A 99 2.05 13.47 0.88
C ARG A 99 2.47 14.92 0.95
N ASP A 100 2.79 15.51 -0.19
CA ASP A 100 3.19 16.92 -0.31
C ASP A 100 4.32 17.32 0.67
N GLY A 101 5.24 16.40 0.94
CA GLY A 101 6.36 16.58 1.89
C GLY A 101 5.98 16.45 3.37
N ALA A 102 4.71 16.20 3.69
CA ALA A 102 4.27 15.87 5.05
C ALA A 102 4.22 14.35 5.26
N THR A 103 4.60 13.91 6.46
CA THR A 103 4.50 12.50 6.86
C THR A 103 3.55 12.37 8.03
N SER A 104 2.66 11.39 7.95
CA SER A 104 1.77 10.99 9.04
C SER A 104 1.87 9.50 9.30
N THR A 105 1.66 9.11 10.55
CA THR A 105 1.68 7.70 10.97
C THR A 105 0.42 7.40 11.75
N VAL A 106 -0.25 6.29 11.40
CA VAL A 106 -1.45 5.79 12.07
C VAL A 106 -1.17 4.36 12.53
N LYS A 107 -1.43 4.06 13.81
CA LYS A 107 -1.33 2.67 14.30
C LYS A 107 -2.49 1.87 13.76
N PHE A 108 -2.28 0.59 13.46
CA PHE A 108 -3.34 -0.29 12.94
C PHE A 108 -4.60 -0.29 13.83
N GLN A 109 -4.42 -0.32 15.16
CA GLN A 109 -5.52 -0.28 16.12
C GLN A 109 -6.37 1.00 16.09
N ASP A 110 -5.85 2.08 15.47
CA ASP A 110 -6.51 3.38 15.36
C ASP A 110 -7.17 3.59 13.97
N ILE A 111 -7.19 2.56 13.11
CA ILE A 111 -7.76 2.56 11.75
C ILE A 111 -9.22 2.09 11.73
#